data_AF-A0A966AUC1-F1
#
_entry.id   AF-A0A966AUC1-F1
#
_cell.length_a   1.000
_cell.length_b   1.000
_cell.length_c   1.000
_cell.angle_alpha   90.00
_cell.angle_beta   90.00
_cell.angle_gamma   90.00
#
_symmetry.space_group_name_H-M   'P 1'
#
loop_
_entity.id
_entity.type
_entity.pdbx_description
1 polymer ?
#
loop_
_entity_poly.entity_id
_entity_poly.type
_entity_poly.pdbx_seq_one_letter_code
_entity_poly.pdbx_strand_id
1 'polypeptide(L)'
;MEITEVRVSPAGSREDKLKAFCSVTFDNCFVVRDIRVIEGSKGLFIAMPSRKLTVRCGGCGFKNVVRSHYCNQCGDSIDRSLSDQVEQGRSKLHADIAHPILTEFREEIQDHVLDAYENFLDDQEDGFSEDSRERSVEKPTARAPRGPLEDEHHEPQVKREKAESEARFLGKTEEKVPEPADEDSDAAMPPPDDNFSTGIF
;
A
#
# COMPACT_ATOMS: atom_id res chain seq x y z
N MET A 1 -4.71 13.69 -27.63
CA MET A 1 -4.44 14.01 -26.21
C MET A 1 -3.05 13.48 -25.96
N GLU A 2 -2.15 14.27 -25.41
CA GLU A 2 -0.75 13.90 -25.26
C GLU A 2 -0.49 13.43 -23.82
N ILE A 3 0.31 12.37 -23.69
CA ILE A 3 0.77 11.87 -22.40
C ILE A 3 2.05 12.62 -22.05
N THR A 4 2.01 13.44 -21.01
CA THR A 4 3.12 14.35 -20.70
C THR A 4 4.05 13.82 -19.61
N GLU A 5 3.52 13.04 -18.67
CA GLU A 5 4.29 12.48 -17.56
C GLU A 5 3.69 11.14 -17.13
N VAL A 6 4.56 10.16 -16.86
CA VAL A 6 4.17 8.87 -16.27
C VAL A 6 4.99 8.65 -15.01
N ARG A 7 4.32 8.40 -13.89
CA ARG A 7 4.95 8.05 -12.61
C ARG A 7 4.65 6.60 -12.27
N VAL A 8 5.69 5.83 -12.00
CA VAL A 8 5.61 4.42 -11.64
C VAL A 8 5.86 4.26 -10.14
N SER A 9 5.05 3.43 -9.49
CA SER A 9 5.19 3.05 -8.08
C SER A 9 5.13 1.52 -8.00
N PRO A 10 6.25 0.83 -7.69
CA PRO A 10 6.29 -0.63 -7.67
C PRO A 10 5.35 -1.18 -6.59
N ALA A 11 4.71 -2.31 -6.89
CA ALA A 11 4.05 -3.10 -5.87
C ALA A 11 5.12 -3.86 -5.08
N GLY A 12 5.01 -3.89 -3.74
CA GLY A 12 6.07 -4.37 -2.85
C GLY A 12 6.47 -5.85 -2.99
N SER A 13 5.77 -6.64 -3.82
CA SER A 13 6.01 -8.05 -4.04
C SER A 13 6.25 -8.35 -5.52
N ARG A 14 7.40 -8.94 -5.86
CA ARG A 14 7.77 -9.27 -7.26
C ARG A 14 6.95 -10.43 -7.87
N GLU A 15 6.38 -11.30 -7.03
CA GLU A 15 5.63 -12.49 -7.47
C GLU A 15 4.12 -12.25 -7.65
N ASP A 16 3.63 -11.07 -7.29
CA ASP A 16 2.21 -10.76 -7.46
C ASP A 16 1.87 -10.47 -8.92
N LYS A 17 0.63 -10.78 -9.29
CA LYS A 17 0.08 -10.43 -10.62
C LYS A 17 0.12 -8.93 -10.86
N LEU A 18 0.02 -8.14 -9.79
CA LEU A 18 0.15 -6.70 -9.83
C LEU A 18 1.62 -6.33 -9.67
N LYS A 19 2.19 -5.70 -10.69
CA LYS A 19 3.61 -5.31 -10.70
C LYS A 19 3.83 -3.89 -10.22
N ALA A 20 3.00 -2.96 -10.65
CA ALA A 20 3.11 -1.55 -10.30
C ALA A 20 1.76 -0.82 -10.36
N PHE A 21 1.70 0.29 -9.63
CA PHE A 21 0.71 1.34 -9.81
C PHE A 21 1.35 2.48 -10.60
N CYS A 22 0.61 3.01 -11.57
CA CYS A 22 1.04 4.10 -12.41
C CYS A 22 0.06 5.28 -12.29
N SER A 23 0.62 6.49 -12.35
CA SER A 23 -0.14 7.72 -12.49
C SER A 23 0.28 8.40 -13.79
N VAL A 24 -0.69 8.72 -14.64
CA VAL A 24 -0.46 9.31 -15.96
C VAL A 24 -1.03 10.72 -15.98
N THR A 25 -0.22 11.66 -16.44
CA THR A 25 -0.61 13.06 -16.67
C THR A 25 -0.85 13.27 -18.16
N PHE A 26 -2.03 13.79 -18.47
CA PHE A 26 -2.45 14.15 -19.82
C PHE A 26 -2.43 15.67 -20.01
N ASP A 27 -1.86 16.14 -21.11
CA ASP A 27 -1.77 17.54 -21.52
C ASP A 27 -1.32 18.50 -20.38
N ASN A 28 -0.51 18.03 -19.41
CA ASN A 28 -0.13 18.77 -18.21
C ASN A 28 -1.29 19.35 -17.38
N CYS A 29 -2.53 18.87 -17.58
CA CYS A 29 -3.71 19.46 -16.97
C CYS A 29 -4.60 18.44 -16.23
N PHE A 30 -4.44 17.15 -16.53
CA PHE A 30 -5.28 16.10 -15.98
C PHE A 30 -4.47 14.88 -15.56
N VAL A 31 -4.65 14.42 -14.32
CA VAL A 31 -3.92 13.25 -13.80
C VAL A 31 -4.91 12.13 -13.51
N VAL A 32 -4.63 10.96 -14.10
CA VAL A 32 -5.31 9.70 -13.76
C VAL A 32 -4.39 8.86 -12.89
N ARG A 33 -4.86 8.52 -11.69
CA ARG A 33 -4.17 7.67 -10.72
C ARG A 33 -4.72 6.25 -10.77
N ASP A 34 -4.03 5.35 -10.09
CA ASP A 34 -4.44 3.95 -9.89
C ASP A 34 -4.59 3.15 -11.19
N ILE A 35 -3.83 3.52 -12.24
CA ILE A 35 -3.60 2.63 -13.38
C ILE A 35 -2.69 1.50 -12.87
N ARG A 36 -2.97 0.25 -13.24
CA ARG A 36 -2.24 -0.91 -12.72
C ARG A 36 -1.52 -1.62 -13.85
N VAL A 37 -0.24 -1.92 -13.65
CA VAL A 37 0.52 -2.82 -14.54
C VAL A 37 0.36 -4.23 -13.99
N ILE A 38 -0.22 -5.11 -14.80
CA ILE A 38 -0.56 -6.48 -14.42
C ILE A 38 0.12 -7.45 -15.37
N GLU A 39 0.66 -8.53 -14.82
CA GLU A 39 1.18 -9.67 -15.58
C GLU A 39 0.03 -10.63 -15.94
N GLY A 40 -0.27 -10.73 -17.22
CA GLY A 40 -1.25 -11.66 -17.78
C GLY A 40 -0.60 -12.87 -18.44
N SER A 41 -1.42 -13.78 -18.97
CA SER A 41 -0.93 -14.95 -19.71
C SER A 41 -0.30 -14.61 -21.07
N LYS A 42 -0.57 -13.43 -21.60
CA LYS A 42 -0.06 -12.93 -22.89
C LYS A 42 1.03 -11.86 -22.74
N GLY A 43 1.55 -11.66 -21.52
CA GLY A 43 2.50 -10.61 -21.20
C GLY A 43 1.92 -9.53 -20.27
N LEU A 44 2.69 -8.47 -20.09
CA LEU A 44 2.32 -7.31 -19.28
C LEU A 44 1.24 -6.49 -19.99
N PHE A 45 0.26 -6.01 -19.23
CA PHE A 45 -0.78 -5.14 -19.74
C PHE A 45 -1.24 -4.16 -18.66
N ILE A 46 -1.88 -3.07 -19.10
CA ILE A 46 -2.44 -2.09 -18.19
C ILE A 46 -3.91 -2.40 -17.86
N ALA A 47 -4.27 -2.22 -16.60
CA ALA A 47 -5.66 -2.19 -16.15
C ALA A 47 -6.01 -0.78 -15.70
N MET A 48 -7.09 -0.25 -16.26
CA MET A 48 -7.60 1.07 -15.94
C MET A 48 -8.08 1.15 -14.47
N PRO A 49 -8.10 2.35 -13.87
CA PRO A 49 -8.60 2.54 -12.51
C PRO A 49 -10.07 2.15 -12.45
N SER A 50 -10.44 1.31 -11.49
CA SER A 50 -11.76 0.72 -11.40
C SER A 50 -12.38 0.87 -10.02
N ARG A 51 -13.70 0.96 -9.98
CA ARG A 51 -14.50 1.10 -8.75
C ARG A 51 -15.60 0.06 -8.71
N LYS A 52 -15.90 -0.45 -7.51
CA LYS A 52 -17.09 -1.25 -7.25
C LYS A 52 -18.35 -0.43 -7.50
N LEU A 53 -19.30 -0.99 -8.24
CA LEU A 53 -20.60 -0.38 -8.44
C LEU A 53 -21.39 -0.33 -7.13
N THR A 54 -22.13 0.76 -6.96
CA THR A 54 -22.94 1.01 -5.76
C THR A 54 -24.37 1.39 -6.13
N VAL A 55 -25.32 1.00 -5.29
CA VAL A 55 -26.74 1.32 -5.36
C VAL A 55 -27.13 2.19 -4.18
N ARG A 56 -28.06 3.13 -4.37
CA ARG A 56 -28.57 3.95 -3.28
C ARG A 56 -29.80 3.29 -2.66
N CYS A 57 -29.88 3.31 -1.34
CA CYS A 57 -31.09 2.88 -0.62
C CYS A 57 -32.27 3.83 -0.94
N GLY A 58 -33.47 3.29 -1.15
CA GLY A 58 -34.68 4.08 -1.37
C GLY A 58 -35.19 4.83 -0.14
N GLY A 59 -34.91 4.34 1.07
CA GLY A 59 -35.28 4.98 2.33
C GLY A 59 -34.30 6.08 2.74
N CYS A 60 -33.06 5.68 3.11
CA CYS A 60 -32.07 6.61 3.66
C CYS A 60 -31.07 7.21 2.65
N GLY A 61 -31.08 6.77 1.37
CA GLY A 61 -30.14 7.25 0.35
C GLY A 61 -28.69 6.77 0.48
N PHE A 62 -28.37 5.93 1.48
CA PHE A 62 -27.03 5.42 1.71
C PHE A 62 -26.50 4.61 0.52
N LYS A 63 -25.18 4.71 0.25
CA LYS A 63 -24.50 4.01 -0.85
C LYS A 63 -24.12 2.61 -0.40
N ASN A 64 -24.82 1.62 -0.93
CA ASN A 64 -24.57 0.21 -0.69
C ASN A 64 -23.88 -0.42 -1.90
N VAL A 65 -23.17 -1.53 -1.71
CA VAL A 65 -22.62 -2.29 -2.84
C VAL A 65 -23.76 -2.97 -3.58
N VAL A 66 -23.68 -3.11 -4.92
CA VAL A 66 -24.75 -3.71 -5.75
C VAL A 66 -25.24 -5.07 -5.23
N ARG A 67 -24.37 -5.87 -4.61
CA ARG A 67 -24.70 -7.20 -4.07
C ARG A 67 -25.40 -7.19 -2.71
N SER A 68 -25.53 -6.04 -2.05
CA SER A 68 -26.16 -5.96 -0.74
C SER A 68 -27.68 -6.17 -0.87
N HIS A 69 -28.24 -7.13 -0.12
CA HIS A 69 -29.69 -7.35 -0.05
C HIS A 69 -30.42 -6.30 0.80
N TYR A 70 -29.73 -5.77 1.82
CA TYR A 70 -30.25 -4.78 2.75
C TYR A 70 -29.29 -3.60 2.86
N CYS A 71 -29.84 -2.43 3.22
CA CYS A 71 -29.06 -1.24 3.45
C CYS A 71 -28.16 -1.38 4.67
N ASN A 72 -26.85 -1.13 4.50
CA ASN A 72 -25.85 -1.17 5.56
C ASN A 72 -26.00 -0.05 6.62
N GLN A 73 -27.05 0.78 6.51
CA GLN A 73 -27.29 1.93 7.40
C GLN A 73 -28.64 1.81 8.11
N CYS A 74 -29.74 1.65 7.36
CA CYS A 74 -31.09 1.58 7.94
C CYS A 74 -31.70 0.17 7.95
N GLY A 75 -31.08 -0.82 7.29
CA GLY A 75 -31.63 -2.18 7.17
C GLY A 75 -32.75 -2.36 6.15
N ASP A 76 -33.22 -1.29 5.48
CA ASP A 76 -34.24 -1.40 4.43
C ASP A 76 -33.78 -2.31 3.28
N SER A 77 -34.71 -2.99 2.63
CA SER A 77 -34.43 -3.77 1.44
C SER A 77 -33.96 -2.89 0.29
N ILE A 78 -32.95 -3.36 -0.44
CA ILE A 78 -32.43 -2.68 -1.63
C ILE A 78 -33.03 -3.33 -2.87
N ASP A 79 -33.27 -2.53 -3.92
CA ASP A 79 -33.69 -3.04 -5.21
C ASP A 79 -32.66 -4.04 -5.78
N ARG A 80 -33.14 -5.26 -6.02
CA ARG A 80 -32.30 -6.39 -6.44
C ARG A 80 -32.07 -6.46 -7.95
N SER A 81 -32.73 -5.64 -8.76
CA SER A 81 -32.65 -5.76 -10.22
C SER A 81 -31.22 -5.67 -10.74
N LEU A 82 -30.39 -4.81 -10.14
CA LEU A 82 -28.99 -4.66 -10.49
C LEU A 82 -28.12 -5.80 -9.94
N SER A 83 -28.41 -6.31 -8.73
CA SER A 83 -27.74 -7.49 -8.19
C SER A 83 -27.99 -8.71 -9.07
N ASP A 84 -29.24 -8.95 -9.44
CA ASP A 84 -29.66 -10.09 -10.24
C ASP A 84 -29.08 -10.01 -11.66
N GLN A 85 -29.02 -8.81 -12.26
CA GLN A 85 -28.31 -8.60 -13.54
C GLN A 85 -26.81 -8.94 -13.43
N VAL A 86 -26.18 -8.60 -12.32
CA VAL A 86 -24.77 -8.91 -12.10
C VAL A 86 -24.54 -10.41 -11.83
N GLU A 87 -25.42 -11.06 -11.08
CA GLU A 87 -25.37 -12.52 -10.86
C GLU A 87 -25.62 -13.32 -12.14
N GLN A 88 -26.54 -12.84 -12.99
CA GLN A 88 -26.78 -13.41 -14.32
C GLN A 88 -25.67 -13.08 -15.33
N GLY A 89 -24.63 -12.33 -14.92
CA GLY A 89 -23.51 -11.94 -15.78
C GLY A 89 -23.86 -10.89 -16.85
N ARG A 90 -25.06 -10.32 -16.80
CA ARG A 90 -25.51 -9.25 -17.72
C ARG A 90 -24.83 -7.92 -17.42
N SER A 91 -24.47 -7.69 -16.15
CA SER A 91 -23.78 -6.48 -15.68
C SER A 91 -22.51 -6.83 -14.90
N LYS A 92 -21.49 -5.95 -14.96
CA LYS A 92 -20.23 -6.14 -14.21
C LYS A 92 -20.35 -5.57 -12.79
N LEU A 93 -19.63 -6.14 -11.82
CA LEU A 93 -19.54 -5.61 -10.44
C LEU A 93 -18.68 -4.35 -10.33
N HIS A 94 -17.67 -4.27 -11.18
CA HIS A 94 -16.71 -3.20 -11.20
C HIS A 94 -16.83 -2.51 -12.55
N ALA A 95 -16.68 -1.19 -12.54
CA ALA A 95 -16.59 -0.38 -13.73
C ALA A 95 -15.34 0.48 -13.64
N ASP A 96 -14.72 0.72 -14.79
CA ASP A 96 -13.57 1.59 -14.89
C ASP A 96 -14.01 3.04 -14.75
N ILE A 97 -13.30 3.80 -13.91
CA ILE A 97 -13.55 5.23 -13.68
C ILE A 97 -13.11 6.02 -14.91
N ALA A 98 -11.98 5.63 -15.50
CA ALA A 98 -11.45 6.19 -16.71
C ALA A 98 -11.21 5.05 -17.71
N HIS A 99 -11.60 5.25 -18.97
CA HIS A 99 -11.31 4.29 -20.03
C HIS A 99 -11.11 5.04 -21.35
N PRO A 100 -10.13 4.64 -22.18
CA PRO A 100 -9.98 5.18 -23.51
C PRO A 100 -11.17 4.74 -24.38
N ILE A 101 -11.72 5.67 -25.14
CA ILE A 101 -12.83 5.40 -26.07
C ILE A 101 -12.28 4.85 -27.39
N LEU A 102 -11.14 5.38 -27.83
CA LEU A 102 -10.49 5.02 -29.08
C LEU A 102 -9.45 3.93 -28.86
N THR A 103 -9.36 2.98 -29.79
CA THR A 103 -8.35 1.91 -29.77
C THR A 103 -6.93 2.46 -29.90
N GLU A 104 -6.72 3.43 -30.80
CA GLU A 104 -5.41 4.08 -31.01
C GLU A 104 -4.88 4.67 -29.69
N PHE A 105 -5.71 5.45 -29.00
CA PHE A 105 -5.34 6.03 -27.71
C PHE A 105 -5.12 4.99 -26.60
N ARG A 106 -5.81 3.83 -26.69
CA ARG A 106 -5.58 2.73 -25.75
C ARG A 106 -4.18 2.14 -25.93
N GLU A 107 -3.76 1.94 -27.17
CA GLU A 107 -2.43 1.44 -27.51
C GLU A 107 -1.37 2.45 -27.08
N GLU A 108 -1.57 3.73 -27.39
CA GLU A 108 -0.67 4.82 -26.95
C GLU A 108 -0.46 4.86 -25.43
N ILE A 109 -1.54 4.77 -24.64
CA ILE A 109 -1.40 4.74 -23.17
C ILE A 109 -0.69 3.48 -22.71
N GLN A 110 -1.00 2.34 -23.32
CA GLN A 110 -0.38 1.07 -22.93
C GLN A 110 1.12 1.10 -23.15
N ASP A 111 1.56 1.53 -24.32
CA ASP A 111 2.97 1.57 -24.70
C ASP A 111 3.73 2.55 -23.80
N HIS A 112 3.26 3.79 -23.65
CA HIS A 112 3.90 4.78 -22.78
C HIS A 112 4.04 4.34 -21.31
N VAL A 113 3.05 3.61 -20.79
CA VAL A 113 3.07 3.14 -19.40
C VAL A 113 3.99 1.94 -19.23
N LEU A 114 4.02 1.02 -20.21
CA LEU A 114 4.91 -0.14 -20.18
C LEU A 114 6.37 0.29 -20.36
N ASP A 115 6.66 1.19 -21.29
CA ASP A 115 7.99 1.76 -21.51
C ASP A 115 8.52 2.44 -20.23
N ALA A 116 7.68 3.24 -19.56
CA ALA A 116 8.05 3.87 -18.30
C ALA A 116 8.30 2.85 -17.17
N TYR A 117 7.59 1.72 -17.17
CA TYR A 117 7.78 0.66 -16.20
C TYR A 117 9.07 -0.14 -16.47
N GLU A 118 9.40 -0.43 -17.72
CA GLU A 118 10.64 -1.10 -18.11
C GLU A 118 11.87 -0.26 -17.75
N ASN A 119 11.88 1.03 -18.10
CA ASN A 119 12.95 1.95 -17.70
C ASN A 119 13.15 1.99 -16.17
N PHE A 120 12.05 1.95 -15.40
CA PHE A 120 12.11 1.92 -13.94
C PHE A 120 12.71 0.60 -13.40
N LEU A 121 12.56 -0.51 -14.11
CA LEU A 121 13.20 -1.78 -13.73
C LEU A 121 14.70 -1.74 -14.00
N ASP A 122 15.11 -1.23 -15.16
CA ASP A 122 16.52 -1.10 -15.54
C ASP A 122 17.28 -0.23 -14.51
N ASP A 123 16.70 0.92 -14.11
CA ASP A 123 17.26 1.80 -13.07
C ASP A 123 17.43 1.09 -11.71
N GLN A 124 16.60 0.09 -11.38
CA GLN A 124 16.76 -0.69 -10.15
C GLN A 124 17.85 -1.75 -10.25
N GLU A 125 18.14 -2.27 -11.43
CA GLU A 125 19.15 -3.31 -11.64
C GLU A 125 20.56 -2.71 -11.69
N ASP A 126 20.73 -1.54 -12.31
CA ASP A 126 22.03 -0.85 -12.46
C ASP A 126 22.60 -0.32 -11.13
N GLY A 127 21.76 -0.14 -10.11
CA GLY A 127 22.20 0.23 -8.75
C GLY A 127 23.09 -0.80 -8.04
N PHE A 128 23.34 -1.96 -8.64
CA PHE A 128 24.16 -3.04 -8.08
C PHE A 128 25.51 -3.25 -8.78
N SER A 129 25.86 -2.48 -9.82
CA SER A 129 27.07 -2.75 -10.61
C SER A 129 28.02 -1.57 -10.81
N GLU A 130 28.33 -0.77 -9.77
CA GLU A 130 29.42 0.22 -9.84
C GLU A 130 30.29 0.32 -8.57
N ASP A 131 30.80 -0.81 -8.05
CA ASP A 131 31.97 -0.78 -7.14
C ASP A 131 32.91 -1.99 -7.36
N SER A 132 33.55 -2.07 -8.53
CA SER A 132 34.68 -3.02 -8.74
C SER A 132 35.65 -2.71 -9.90
N ARG A 133 35.45 -1.64 -10.67
CA ARG A 133 36.41 -1.17 -11.68
C ARG A 133 36.34 0.34 -11.59
N GLU A 134 37.23 1.02 -10.87
CA GLU A 134 38.57 1.35 -11.35
C GLU A 134 39.50 1.69 -10.17
N ARG A 135 40.50 0.86 -9.91
CA ARG A 135 41.78 1.33 -9.36
C ARG A 135 42.91 0.49 -9.96
N SER A 136 43.43 0.95 -11.07
CA SER A 136 44.70 0.53 -11.64
C SER A 136 45.81 0.72 -10.61
N VAL A 137 46.16 -0.36 -9.89
CA VAL A 137 47.36 -0.41 -9.05
C VAL A 137 48.55 -0.64 -9.97
N GLU A 138 49.33 0.42 -10.18
CA GLU A 138 50.67 0.32 -10.78
C GLU A 138 51.55 -0.64 -9.95
N LYS A 139 52.29 -1.51 -10.64
CA LYS A 139 53.19 -2.51 -10.04
C LYS A 139 54.30 -1.84 -9.21
N PRO A 140 54.56 -2.27 -7.96
CA PRO A 140 55.78 -1.87 -7.27
C PRO A 140 56.97 -2.77 -7.66
N THR A 141 58.06 -2.14 -8.07
CA THR A 141 59.36 -2.76 -8.34
C THR A 141 60.22 -2.91 -7.06
N ALA A 142 60.84 -4.08 -6.93
CA ALA A 142 62.03 -4.52 -6.18
C ALA A 142 62.62 -3.73 -4.97
N ARG A 143 63.03 -4.54 -3.97
CA ARG A 143 63.68 -4.28 -2.65
C ARG A 143 65.10 -3.66 -2.68
N ALA A 144 65.49 -3.02 -1.55
CA ALA A 144 66.81 -3.13 -0.87
C ALA A 144 66.69 -2.67 0.64
N PRO A 145 67.72 -2.76 1.51
CA PRO A 145 67.91 -3.81 2.52
C PRO A 145 67.76 -3.37 4.01
N ARG A 146 67.86 -4.39 4.90
CA ARG A 146 67.64 -4.40 6.36
C ARG A 146 68.74 -3.72 7.19
N GLY A 147 68.33 -3.11 8.30
CA GLY A 147 69.13 -2.68 9.46
C GLY A 147 68.36 -2.87 10.78
N PRO A 148 69.00 -2.79 11.96
CA PRO A 148 68.97 -3.89 12.95
C PRO A 148 67.84 -3.88 13.99
N LEU A 149 67.63 -5.09 14.51
CA LEU A 149 66.72 -5.51 15.57
C LEU A 149 67.00 -4.84 16.92
N GLU A 150 65.94 -4.46 17.63
CA GLU A 150 65.92 -4.46 19.10
C GLU A 150 64.62 -5.15 19.56
N ASP A 151 64.83 -6.21 20.34
CA ASP A 151 63.87 -7.05 21.04
C ASP A 151 63.11 -6.26 22.10
N GLU A 152 61.81 -6.52 22.28
CA GLU A 152 61.24 -6.73 23.62
C GLU A 152 60.05 -7.71 23.57
N HIS A 153 60.21 -8.80 24.33
CA HIS A 153 59.23 -9.84 24.62
C HIS A 153 58.12 -9.32 25.55
N HIS A 154 56.84 -9.65 25.29
CA HIS A 154 56.03 -10.52 26.17
C HIS A 154 54.61 -10.73 25.60
N GLU A 155 54.30 -11.98 25.25
CA GLU A 155 52.97 -12.58 25.32
C GLU A 155 52.87 -13.34 26.67
N PRO A 156 51.74 -13.97 27.06
CA PRO A 156 50.33 -13.74 26.72
C PRO A 156 49.43 -13.80 27.98
N GLN A 157 48.10 -13.57 27.85
CA GLN A 157 47.11 -14.55 28.35
C GLN A 157 45.65 -14.27 27.96
N VAL A 158 44.96 -15.40 27.77
CA VAL A 158 43.64 -15.70 27.23
C VAL A 158 42.52 -15.56 28.28
N LYS A 159 41.31 -15.18 27.87
CA LYS A 159 39.96 -15.71 28.27
C LYS A 159 38.88 -14.85 27.55
N ARG A 160 38.10 -15.38 26.60
CA ARG A 160 36.83 -16.14 26.74
C ARG A 160 35.77 -15.42 27.58
N GLU A 161 34.63 -15.14 26.93
CA GLU A 161 33.21 -15.04 27.39
C GLU A 161 32.51 -13.92 26.62
N LYS A 162 31.85 -14.20 25.49
CA LYS A 162 30.45 -14.65 25.32
C LYS A 162 29.42 -13.73 25.99
N ALA A 163 28.63 -13.07 25.13
CA ALA A 163 27.26 -12.59 25.34
C ALA A 163 27.00 -11.66 26.54
N GLU A 164 26.76 -10.38 26.25
CA GLU A 164 25.77 -9.49 26.90
C GLU A 164 26.12 -8.02 26.60
N SER A 165 25.76 -7.55 25.41
CA SER A 165 25.67 -6.10 25.12
C SER A 165 24.24 -5.66 24.79
N GLU A 166 23.26 -6.51 25.06
CA GLU A 166 21.81 -6.22 25.00
C GLU A 166 21.21 -6.17 26.42
N ALA A 167 21.74 -5.34 27.31
CA ALA A 167 21.07 -5.02 28.57
C ALA A 167 21.70 -3.80 29.25
N ARG A 168 21.63 -2.61 28.65
CA ARG A 168 21.93 -1.35 29.37
C ARG A 168 21.26 -0.10 28.81
N PHE A 169 20.10 -0.26 28.17
CA PHE A 169 19.33 0.86 27.61
C PHE A 169 17.85 0.87 28.05
N LEU A 170 17.51 0.16 29.15
CA LEU A 170 16.16 0.21 29.74
C LEU A 170 16.22 0.91 31.10
N GLY A 171 15.84 2.20 31.10
CA GLY A 171 15.52 2.98 32.30
C GLY A 171 14.04 3.32 32.33
N LYS A 172 13.20 2.33 32.62
CA LYS A 172 11.73 2.44 32.72
C LYS A 172 11.35 2.97 34.12
N THR A 173 10.49 3.98 34.20
CA THR A 173 9.61 4.16 35.36
C THR A 173 8.17 4.17 34.87
N GLU A 174 7.35 3.40 35.57
CA GLU A 174 6.01 2.96 35.19
C GLU A 174 4.96 4.00 35.57
N GLU A 175 4.04 4.30 34.64
CA GLU A 175 2.81 5.03 34.95
C GLU A 175 1.63 4.04 34.91
N LYS A 176 0.86 4.05 36.00
CA LYS A 176 -0.09 3.03 36.43
C LYS A 176 -1.50 3.36 35.94
N VAL A 177 -2.15 2.39 35.32
CA VAL A 177 -3.57 2.41 34.92
C VAL A 177 -4.46 2.35 36.17
N PRO A 178 -5.54 3.15 36.29
CA PRO A 178 -6.47 3.03 37.41
C PRO A 178 -7.55 1.96 37.15
N GLU A 179 -7.84 1.18 38.19
CA GLU A 179 -8.96 0.23 38.28
C GLU A 179 -10.29 0.94 38.57
N PRO A 180 -11.45 0.35 38.21
CA PRO A 180 -12.76 0.88 38.55
C PRO A 180 -13.16 0.55 39.99
N ALA A 181 -13.76 1.52 40.68
CA ALA A 181 -14.30 1.37 42.03
C ALA A 181 -15.80 1.06 41.97
N ASP A 182 -16.20 -0.04 42.60
CA ASP A 182 -17.57 -0.34 43.00
C ASP A 182 -17.83 0.34 44.36
N GLU A 183 -18.85 1.20 44.44
CA GLU A 183 -19.45 1.64 45.71
C GLU A 183 -20.98 1.63 45.58
N ASP A 184 -21.61 0.72 46.32
CA ASP A 184 -23.03 0.69 46.64
C ASP A 184 -23.41 1.91 47.50
N SER A 185 -24.45 2.66 47.09
CA SER A 185 -25.30 3.38 48.04
C SER A 185 -26.71 3.60 47.48
N ASP A 186 -27.68 3.01 48.16
CA ASP A 186 -29.11 3.25 48.05
C ASP A 186 -29.48 4.73 48.32
N ALA A 187 -30.14 5.38 47.36
CA ALA A 187 -31.04 6.51 47.63
C ALA A 187 -32.06 6.71 46.49
N ALA A 188 -33.31 6.90 46.90
CA ALA A 188 -34.56 6.84 46.14
C ALA A 188 -34.86 8.01 45.15
N MET A 189 -35.51 7.63 44.03
CA MET A 189 -36.64 8.27 43.29
C MET A 189 -36.46 9.66 42.61
N PRO A 190 -37.29 10.06 41.60
CA PRO A 190 -38.53 9.43 41.07
C PRO A 190 -38.55 9.13 39.55
N PRO A 191 -39.56 8.40 39.05
CA PRO A 191 -39.70 8.06 37.62
C PRO A 191 -40.10 9.26 36.74
N PRO A 192 -39.71 9.28 35.45
CA PRO A 192 -40.23 10.24 34.50
C PRO A 192 -41.68 9.90 34.14
N ASP A 193 -42.56 10.89 34.25
CA ASP A 193 -43.99 10.77 33.99
C ASP A 193 -44.31 10.34 32.55
N ASP A 194 -44.88 9.15 32.43
CA ASP A 194 -45.66 8.71 31.27
C ASP A 194 -46.99 9.47 31.24
N ASN A 195 -47.04 10.61 30.54
CA ASN A 195 -48.32 11.23 30.23
C ASN A 195 -48.32 11.95 28.87
N PHE A 196 -48.42 11.19 27.79
CA PHE A 196 -48.98 11.70 26.53
C PHE A 196 -49.72 10.60 25.77
N SER A 197 -50.92 10.29 26.25
CA SER A 197 -51.99 9.73 25.42
C SER A 197 -53.27 10.49 25.72
N THR A 198 -54.11 10.65 24.70
CA THR A 198 -55.45 11.27 24.66
C THR A 198 -55.53 12.78 24.32
N GLY A 199 -55.74 13.06 23.03
CA GLY A 199 -57.03 13.55 22.53
C GLY A 199 -57.35 15.07 22.57
N ILE A 200 -57.94 15.51 21.45
CA ILE A 200 -58.76 16.72 21.21
C ILE A 200 -58.01 17.91 20.59
N PHE A 201 -57.97 17.98 19.24
CA PHE A 201 -58.87 18.77 18.38
C PHE A 201 -58.72 18.33 16.92
#